data_AF-A0A6C0AGA0-F1
#
_entry.id   AF-A0A6C0AGA0-F1
#
_cell.length_a   1.000
_cell.length_b   1.000
_cell.length_c   1.000
_cell.angle_alpha   90.00
_cell.angle_beta   90.00
_cell.angle_gamma   90.00
#
_symmetry.space_group_name_H-M   'P 1'
#
loop_
_entity.id
_entity.type
_entity.pdbx_description
1 polymer ?
#
loop_
_entity_poly.entity_id
_entity_poly.type
_entity_poly.pdbx_seq_one_letter_code
_entity_poly.pdbx_strand_id
1 'polypeptide(L)'
;MQINILEIPDFLQDSEFYRNLDLNFNELITIPELKITCEINNITDFKNLFETLNFFGVNNFPNNFIDYYLNNSEEVFNSLNKKSLKFKILLINFCNLKIENHNQFFITYKIINLYKLQDYDNYIEYALNNADNLFKDNYFKDNKDNKKLVKKIFSTQILELKDYKIIDDNIHFTIKNKKLSEEYKKSTSIISIESVSKIIDAIKNNIDYEYDSKKKYFEKNIPRYKKNNLYLVFYKSFSTLISPIIINEFNKKIILKEFQKILEFINS
;
A
#
# COMPACT_ATOMS: atom_id res chain seq x y z
N MET A 1 -4.60 -27.56 -20.96
CA MET A 1 -5.69 -27.81 -19.99
C MET A 1 -6.75 -28.67 -20.68
N GLN A 2 -7.42 -29.58 -19.97
CA GLN A 2 -8.56 -30.35 -20.49
C GLN A 2 -9.85 -29.86 -19.84
N ILE A 3 -10.93 -29.71 -20.61
CA ILE A 3 -12.26 -29.29 -20.09
C ILE A 3 -13.37 -30.16 -20.64
N ASN A 4 -14.47 -30.26 -19.89
CA ASN A 4 -15.71 -30.86 -20.35
C ASN A 4 -16.54 -29.80 -21.10
N ILE A 5 -17.08 -30.15 -22.27
CA ILE A 5 -17.93 -29.27 -23.09
C ILE A 5 -19.14 -28.75 -22.29
N LEU A 6 -19.72 -29.58 -21.42
CA LEU A 6 -20.87 -29.22 -20.58
C LEU A 6 -20.54 -28.16 -19.52
N GLU A 7 -19.26 -27.93 -19.23
CA GLU A 7 -18.82 -26.93 -18.26
C GLU A 7 -18.51 -25.58 -18.92
N ILE A 8 -18.62 -25.47 -20.25
CA ILE A 8 -18.37 -24.21 -20.97
C ILE A 8 -19.46 -23.20 -20.63
N PRO A 9 -19.09 -21.99 -20.12
CA PRO A 9 -20.05 -20.94 -19.80
C PRO A 9 -20.93 -20.54 -20.99
N ASP A 10 -22.21 -20.24 -20.72
CA ASP A 10 -23.20 -19.91 -21.75
C ASP A 10 -22.76 -18.80 -22.70
N PHE A 11 -22.10 -17.76 -22.18
CA PHE A 11 -21.64 -16.63 -23.01
C PHE A 11 -20.53 -17.00 -24.01
N LEU A 12 -19.86 -18.17 -23.84
CA LEU A 12 -18.90 -18.71 -24.79
C LEU A 12 -19.55 -19.64 -25.82
N GLN A 13 -20.80 -20.08 -25.63
CA GLN A 13 -21.46 -21.02 -26.54
C GLN A 13 -21.71 -20.41 -27.94
N ASP A 14 -21.81 -19.09 -28.02
CA ASP A 14 -21.94 -18.38 -29.29
C ASP A 14 -20.60 -18.12 -30.00
N SER A 15 -19.47 -18.44 -29.36
CA SER A 15 -18.13 -18.14 -29.89
C SER A 15 -17.73 -19.04 -31.06
N GLU A 16 -16.86 -18.53 -31.94
CA GLU A 16 -16.25 -19.32 -33.01
C GLU A 16 -15.49 -20.53 -32.46
N PHE A 17 -14.86 -20.38 -31.29
CA PHE A 17 -14.25 -21.49 -30.56
C PHE A 17 -15.26 -22.61 -30.30
N TYR A 18 -16.41 -22.31 -29.69
CA TYR A 18 -17.42 -23.31 -29.35
C TYR A 18 -18.03 -23.97 -30.59
N ARG A 19 -18.29 -23.19 -31.65
CA ARG A 19 -18.82 -23.72 -32.92
C ARG A 19 -17.86 -24.67 -33.64
N ASN A 20 -16.56 -24.52 -33.40
CA ASN A 20 -15.51 -25.36 -33.98
C ASN A 20 -15.14 -26.54 -33.08
N LEU A 21 -15.79 -26.71 -31.92
CA LEU A 21 -15.64 -27.92 -31.12
C LEU A 21 -16.36 -29.08 -31.81
N ASP A 22 -15.70 -30.23 -31.90
CA ASP A 22 -16.37 -31.47 -32.25
C ASP A 22 -17.28 -31.83 -31.04
N LEU A 23 -18.60 -31.66 -31.20
CA LEU A 23 -19.59 -31.69 -30.10
C LEU A 23 -19.87 -33.12 -29.61
N ASN A 24 -18.82 -33.85 -29.29
CA ASN A 24 -18.89 -35.12 -28.60
C ASN A 24 -18.95 -34.83 -27.09
N PHE A 25 -20.16 -34.60 -26.57
CA PHE A 25 -20.41 -34.14 -25.19
C PHE A 25 -19.81 -35.01 -24.07
N ASN A 26 -19.29 -36.20 -24.39
CA ASN A 26 -18.64 -37.13 -23.47
C ASN A 26 -17.10 -37.07 -23.49
N GLU A 27 -16.48 -36.30 -24.39
CA GLU A 27 -15.03 -36.24 -24.54
C GLU A 27 -14.43 -34.97 -23.92
N LEU A 28 -13.27 -35.14 -23.28
CA LEU A 28 -12.47 -34.03 -22.76
C LEU A 28 -11.69 -33.38 -23.91
N ILE A 29 -11.89 -32.08 -24.12
CA ILE A 29 -11.17 -31.31 -25.15
C ILE A 29 -9.90 -30.69 -24.59
N THR A 30 -8.82 -30.73 -25.36
CA THR A 30 -7.57 -30.07 -25.00
C THR A 30 -7.56 -28.64 -25.50
N ILE A 31 -7.43 -27.68 -24.59
CA ILE A 31 -7.43 -26.25 -24.92
C ILE A 31 -6.10 -25.84 -25.57
N PRO A 32 -6.12 -25.30 -26.80
CA PRO A 32 -4.93 -24.71 -27.41
C PRO A 32 -4.52 -23.42 -26.69
N GLU A 33 -3.28 -22.97 -26.89
CA GLU A 33 -2.84 -21.67 -26.38
C GLU A 33 -3.74 -20.55 -26.92
N LEU A 34 -4.41 -19.84 -26.01
CA LEU A 34 -5.35 -18.78 -26.35
C LEU A 34 -4.59 -17.55 -26.86
N LYS A 35 -4.81 -17.17 -28.13
CA LYS A 35 -4.45 -15.84 -28.64
C LYS A 35 -5.57 -14.87 -28.29
N ILE A 36 -5.35 -14.01 -27.30
CA ILE A 36 -6.37 -13.07 -26.83
C ILE A 36 -6.13 -11.71 -27.49
N THR A 37 -6.91 -11.43 -28.54
CA THR A 37 -6.90 -10.13 -29.25
C THR A 37 -8.20 -9.36 -29.07
N CYS A 38 -9.03 -9.72 -28.09
CA CYS A 38 -10.37 -9.16 -27.94
C CYS A 38 -10.34 -7.67 -27.55
N GLU A 39 -10.91 -6.79 -28.37
CA GLU A 39 -11.19 -5.42 -27.97
C GLU A 39 -12.19 -5.39 -26.81
N ILE A 40 -11.99 -4.47 -25.86
CA ILE A 40 -12.87 -4.29 -24.71
C ILE A 40 -13.46 -2.89 -24.81
N ASN A 41 -14.72 -2.81 -25.25
CA ASN A 41 -15.38 -1.54 -25.52
C ASN A 41 -16.30 -1.12 -24.37
N ASN A 42 -16.76 -2.07 -23.57
CA ASN A 42 -17.69 -1.83 -22.48
C ASN A 42 -17.49 -2.82 -21.31
N ILE A 43 -18.23 -2.61 -20.21
CA ILE A 43 -18.08 -3.41 -18.99
C ILE A 43 -18.56 -4.86 -19.16
N THR A 44 -19.47 -5.13 -20.09
CA THR A 44 -19.91 -6.49 -20.42
C THR A 44 -18.77 -7.26 -21.07
N ASP A 45 -18.07 -6.65 -22.04
CA ASP A 45 -16.90 -7.25 -22.69
C ASP A 45 -15.82 -7.58 -21.65
N PHE A 46 -15.56 -6.63 -20.74
CA PHE A 46 -14.59 -6.81 -19.66
C PHE A 46 -14.94 -8.00 -18.76
N LYS A 47 -16.22 -8.11 -18.35
CA LYS A 47 -16.69 -9.23 -17.51
C LYS A 47 -16.62 -10.55 -18.26
N ASN A 48 -17.07 -10.60 -19.50
CA ASN A 48 -17.03 -11.81 -20.32
C ASN A 48 -15.59 -12.27 -20.53
N LEU A 49 -14.67 -11.34 -20.80
CA LEU A 49 -13.25 -11.65 -20.92
C LEU A 49 -12.69 -12.17 -19.59
N PHE A 50 -12.99 -11.53 -18.45
CA PHE A 50 -12.55 -12.03 -17.15
C PHE A 50 -13.06 -13.45 -16.86
N GLU A 51 -14.34 -13.73 -17.12
CA GLU A 51 -14.91 -15.06 -16.94
C GLU A 51 -14.23 -16.10 -17.83
N THR A 52 -13.96 -15.73 -19.09
CA THR A 52 -13.20 -16.56 -20.04
C THR A 52 -11.82 -16.89 -19.51
N LEU A 53 -11.07 -15.85 -19.11
CA LEU A 53 -9.71 -15.98 -18.59
C LEU A 53 -9.67 -16.85 -17.33
N ASN A 54 -10.62 -16.64 -16.42
CA ASN A 54 -10.72 -17.40 -15.18
C ASN A 54 -11.11 -18.87 -15.43
N PHE A 55 -12.04 -19.12 -16.37
CA PHE A 55 -12.41 -20.48 -16.77
C PHE A 55 -11.23 -21.25 -17.36
N PHE A 56 -10.43 -20.59 -18.20
CA PHE A 56 -9.26 -21.20 -18.81
C PHE A 56 -8.00 -21.23 -17.93
N GLY A 57 -8.10 -20.78 -16.67
CA GLY A 57 -6.96 -20.78 -15.74
C GLY A 57 -5.81 -19.89 -16.19
N VAL A 58 -6.11 -18.81 -16.92
CA VAL A 58 -5.09 -17.89 -17.41
C VAL A 58 -4.57 -17.03 -16.25
N ASN A 59 -3.28 -17.15 -15.97
CA ASN A 59 -2.65 -16.48 -14.83
C ASN A 59 -2.26 -15.02 -15.12
N ASN A 60 -2.11 -14.64 -16.39
CA ASN A 60 -1.70 -13.30 -16.80
C ASN A 60 -2.80 -12.62 -17.61
N PHE A 61 -3.28 -11.48 -17.11
CA PHE A 61 -4.28 -10.69 -17.84
C PHE A 61 -3.66 -10.01 -19.06
N PRO A 62 -4.38 -9.95 -20.19
CA PRO A 62 -3.90 -9.27 -21.39
C PRO A 62 -3.87 -7.75 -21.20
N ASN A 63 -2.99 -7.05 -21.93
CA ASN A 63 -2.76 -5.61 -21.73
C ASN A 63 -4.04 -4.78 -21.90
N ASN A 64 -4.84 -5.05 -22.94
CA ASN A 64 -6.13 -4.41 -23.17
C ASN A 64 -7.10 -4.50 -21.96
N PHE A 65 -7.07 -5.60 -21.22
CA PHE A 65 -7.87 -5.79 -20.01
C PHE A 65 -7.37 -4.91 -18.86
N ILE A 66 -6.06 -4.82 -18.70
CA ILE A 66 -5.43 -3.89 -17.76
C ILE A 66 -5.73 -2.44 -18.14
N ASP A 67 -5.56 -2.08 -19.42
CA ASP A 67 -5.80 -0.74 -19.95
C ASP A 67 -7.27 -0.31 -19.75
N TYR A 68 -8.22 -1.22 -20.01
CA TYR A 68 -9.62 -0.95 -19.77
C TYR A 68 -9.88 -0.66 -18.28
N TYR A 69 -9.32 -1.45 -17.36
CA TYR A 69 -9.42 -1.18 -15.93
C TYR A 69 -8.79 0.16 -15.54
N LEU A 70 -7.59 0.47 -16.04
CA LEU A 70 -6.90 1.72 -15.72
C LEU A 70 -7.72 2.93 -16.14
N ASN A 71 -8.40 2.86 -17.29
CA ASN A 71 -9.24 3.94 -17.79
C ASN A 71 -10.63 3.99 -17.14
N ASN A 72 -11.16 2.86 -16.65
CA ASN A 72 -12.54 2.73 -16.16
C ASN A 72 -12.63 2.14 -14.73
N SER A 73 -11.65 2.43 -13.88
CA SER A 73 -11.47 1.76 -12.58
C SER A 73 -12.70 1.83 -11.66
N GLU A 74 -13.42 2.95 -11.69
CA GLU A 74 -14.64 3.13 -10.89
C GLU A 74 -15.81 2.30 -11.41
N GLU A 75 -16.05 2.29 -12.72
CA GLU A 75 -17.08 1.47 -13.35
C GLU A 75 -16.84 -0.01 -13.06
N VAL A 76 -15.60 -0.47 -13.26
CA VAL A 76 -15.20 -1.84 -12.96
C VAL A 76 -15.49 -2.16 -11.50
N PHE A 77 -14.96 -1.37 -10.55
CA PHE A 77 -15.19 -1.61 -9.12
C PHE A 77 -16.68 -1.67 -8.76
N ASN A 78 -17.49 -0.76 -9.29
CA ASN A 78 -18.93 -0.71 -9.01
C ASN A 78 -19.67 -1.91 -9.60
N SER A 79 -19.25 -2.42 -10.75
CA SER A 79 -19.93 -3.48 -11.49
C SER A 79 -19.71 -4.91 -10.93
N LEU A 80 -18.63 -5.15 -10.17
CA LEU A 80 -18.25 -6.50 -9.73
C LEU A 80 -19.00 -6.96 -8.47
N ASN A 81 -19.27 -8.26 -8.34
CA ASN A 81 -19.82 -8.84 -7.11
C ASN A 81 -18.70 -9.07 -6.08
N LYS A 82 -18.58 -8.14 -5.13
CA LYS A 82 -17.52 -8.12 -4.12
C LYS A 82 -17.49 -9.32 -3.17
N LYS A 83 -18.58 -10.11 -3.10
CA LYS A 83 -18.66 -11.35 -2.30
C LYS A 83 -18.05 -12.55 -3.02
N SER A 84 -17.90 -12.50 -4.34
CA SER A 84 -17.31 -13.58 -5.12
C SER A 84 -15.80 -13.65 -4.91
N LEU A 85 -15.27 -14.85 -4.63
CA LEU A 85 -13.84 -15.04 -4.39
C LEU A 85 -12.99 -14.63 -5.60
N LYS A 86 -13.42 -14.98 -6.82
CA LYS A 86 -12.71 -14.61 -8.06
C LYS A 86 -12.60 -13.10 -8.25
N PHE A 87 -13.68 -12.35 -7.98
CA PHE A 87 -13.67 -10.89 -8.08
C PHE A 87 -12.86 -10.25 -6.96
N LYS A 88 -12.83 -10.84 -5.76
CA LYS A 88 -11.93 -10.41 -4.69
C LYS A 88 -10.47 -10.54 -5.13
N ILE A 89 -10.08 -11.68 -5.69
CA ILE A 89 -8.71 -11.91 -6.19
C ILE A 89 -8.36 -10.89 -7.29
N LEU A 90 -9.26 -10.70 -8.26
CA LEU A 90 -9.09 -9.70 -9.31
C LEU A 90 -8.83 -8.29 -8.76
N LEU A 91 -9.68 -7.83 -7.83
CA LEU A 91 -9.56 -6.50 -7.24
C LEU A 91 -8.25 -6.35 -6.44
N ILE A 92 -7.83 -7.38 -5.71
CA ILE A 92 -6.53 -7.37 -5.01
C ILE A 92 -5.38 -7.26 -6.00
N ASN A 93 -5.43 -8.00 -7.12
CA ASN A 93 -4.40 -7.92 -8.16
C ASN A 93 -4.32 -6.51 -8.76
N PHE A 94 -5.44 -5.83 -8.93
CA PHE A 94 -5.46 -4.45 -9.41
C PHE A 94 -4.80 -3.45 -8.46
N CYS A 95 -4.71 -3.72 -7.15
CA CYS A 95 -3.96 -2.87 -6.23
C CYS A 95 -2.44 -2.89 -6.48
N ASN A 96 -1.93 -3.88 -7.23
CA ASN A 96 -0.52 -3.97 -7.63
C ASN A 96 -0.21 -3.22 -8.94
N LEU A 97 -1.23 -2.66 -9.59
CA LEU A 97 -1.02 -1.85 -10.79
C LEU A 97 -0.49 -0.47 -10.42
N LYS A 98 0.27 0.14 -11.34
CA LYS A 98 0.75 1.50 -11.19
C LYS A 98 -0.45 2.46 -11.18
N ILE A 99 -0.45 3.39 -10.25
CA ILE A 99 -1.49 4.42 -10.14
C ILE A 99 -1.01 5.65 -10.89
N GLU A 100 -1.82 6.12 -11.83
CA GLU A 100 -1.52 7.23 -12.73
C GLU A 100 -2.43 8.44 -12.48
N ASN A 101 -3.59 8.24 -11.85
CA ASN A 101 -4.55 9.32 -11.56
C ASN A 101 -5.27 9.13 -10.21
N HIS A 102 -5.97 10.19 -9.78
CA HIS A 102 -6.66 10.24 -8.48
C HIS A 102 -7.84 9.26 -8.42
N ASN A 103 -8.51 8.94 -9.53
CA ASN A 103 -9.63 8.02 -9.54
C ASN A 103 -9.14 6.61 -9.17
N GLN A 104 -8.10 6.15 -9.87
CA GLN A 104 -7.41 4.90 -9.56
C GLN A 104 -6.93 4.86 -8.10
N PHE A 105 -6.41 5.98 -7.58
CA PHE A 105 -5.99 6.10 -6.18
C PHE A 105 -7.14 5.85 -5.19
N PHE A 106 -8.30 6.50 -5.38
CA PHE A 106 -9.45 6.31 -4.48
C PHE A 106 -10.10 4.95 -4.64
N ILE A 107 -10.16 4.39 -5.85
CA ILE A 107 -10.64 3.02 -6.05
C ILE A 107 -9.71 2.03 -5.36
N THR A 108 -8.39 2.18 -5.50
CA THR A 108 -7.40 1.36 -4.79
C THR A 108 -7.58 1.45 -3.29
N TYR A 109 -7.79 2.65 -2.74
CA TYR A 109 -8.12 2.84 -1.33
C TYR A 109 -9.40 2.12 -0.90
N LYS A 110 -10.47 2.19 -1.71
CA LYS A 110 -11.72 1.45 -1.44
C LYS A 110 -11.46 -0.06 -1.36
N ILE A 111 -10.66 -0.61 -2.29
CA ILE A 111 -10.32 -2.04 -2.33
C ILE A 111 -9.48 -2.43 -1.10
N ILE A 112 -8.44 -1.67 -0.77
CA ILE A 112 -7.57 -1.88 0.39
C ILE A 112 -8.41 -1.92 1.68
N ASN A 113 -9.31 -0.96 1.87
CA ASN A 113 -10.19 -0.92 3.04
C ASN A 113 -11.18 -2.08 3.07
N LEU A 114 -11.80 -2.39 1.93
CA LEU A 114 -12.79 -3.46 1.81
C LEU A 114 -12.22 -4.81 2.24
N TYR A 115 -10.97 -5.09 1.86
CA TYR A 115 -10.31 -6.36 2.14
C TYR A 115 -9.25 -6.30 3.24
N LYS A 116 -9.13 -5.17 3.95
CA LYS A 116 -8.16 -4.94 5.04
C LYS A 116 -6.72 -5.26 4.62
N LEU A 117 -6.36 -4.88 3.41
CA LEU A 117 -5.04 -5.15 2.85
C LEU A 117 -3.99 -4.21 3.48
N GLN A 118 -2.72 -4.62 3.49
CA GLN A 118 -1.62 -3.84 4.08
C GLN A 118 -0.45 -3.70 3.08
N ASP A 119 0.30 -2.60 3.21
CA ASP A 119 1.61 -2.39 2.55
C ASP A 119 1.64 -2.40 1.01
N TYR A 120 0.72 -1.67 0.35
CA TYR A 120 0.71 -1.53 -1.12
C TYR A 120 1.60 -0.37 -1.59
N ASP A 121 2.73 -0.70 -2.20
CA ASP A 121 3.75 0.28 -2.55
C ASP A 121 3.29 1.32 -3.56
N ASN A 122 2.61 0.92 -4.65
CA ASN A 122 2.10 1.88 -5.64
C ASN A 122 1.10 2.87 -5.03
N TYR A 123 0.28 2.40 -4.08
CA TYR A 123 -0.68 3.24 -3.35
C TYR A 123 0.03 4.24 -2.44
N ILE A 124 1.02 3.78 -1.67
CA ILE A 124 1.80 4.63 -0.76
C ILE A 124 2.62 5.65 -1.57
N GLU A 125 3.32 5.19 -2.60
CA GLU A 125 4.15 6.03 -3.46
C GLU A 125 3.33 7.13 -4.14
N TYR A 126 2.18 6.77 -4.73
CA TYR A 126 1.28 7.75 -5.33
C TYR A 126 0.82 8.80 -4.32
N ALA A 127 0.40 8.38 -3.11
CA ALA A 127 -0.05 9.29 -2.05
C ALA A 127 1.04 10.28 -1.62
N LEU A 128 2.27 9.80 -1.45
CA LEU A 128 3.40 10.63 -1.02
C LEU A 128 3.82 11.63 -2.11
N ASN A 129 3.83 11.21 -3.37
CA ASN A 129 4.25 12.03 -4.51
C ASN A 129 3.18 13.05 -4.94
N ASN A 130 1.90 12.76 -4.69
CA ASN A 130 0.78 13.59 -5.14
C ASN A 130 -0.01 14.24 -4.01
N ALA A 131 0.55 14.30 -2.79
CA ALA A 131 -0.15 14.85 -1.61
C ALA A 131 -0.77 16.23 -1.91
N ASP A 132 -0.01 17.19 -2.44
CA ASP A 132 -0.51 18.54 -2.73
C ASP A 132 -1.69 18.56 -3.71
N ASN A 133 -1.66 17.72 -4.75
CA ASN A 133 -2.74 17.62 -5.74
C ASN A 133 -3.99 17.00 -5.12
N LEU A 134 -3.79 15.96 -4.31
CA LEU A 134 -4.85 15.31 -3.53
C LEU A 134 -5.52 16.26 -2.51
N PHE A 135 -5.07 17.48 -2.29
CA PHE A 135 -5.78 18.44 -1.42
C PHE A 135 -6.45 19.57 -2.18
N LYS A 136 -5.87 19.97 -3.31
CA LYS A 136 -6.40 21.03 -4.17
C LYS A 136 -7.68 20.59 -4.88
N ASP A 137 -7.74 19.32 -5.25
CA ASP A 137 -8.88 18.83 -5.99
C ASP A 137 -10.12 18.68 -5.10
N ASN A 138 -11.28 19.15 -5.57
CA ASN A 138 -12.56 19.08 -4.85
C ASN A 138 -13.12 17.65 -4.67
N TYR A 139 -12.34 16.57 -4.94
CA TYR A 139 -12.77 15.17 -4.86
C TYR A 139 -13.29 14.72 -3.47
N PHE A 140 -13.11 15.55 -2.44
CA PHE A 140 -13.51 15.27 -1.04
C PHE A 140 -14.82 15.91 -0.62
N LYS A 141 -15.45 16.73 -1.47
CA LYS A 141 -16.65 17.47 -1.06
C LYS A 141 -17.80 16.54 -0.64
N ASP A 142 -17.88 15.35 -1.27
CA ASP A 142 -19.04 14.46 -1.07
C ASP A 142 -18.72 13.12 -0.39
N ASN A 143 -17.44 12.76 -0.18
CA ASN A 143 -17.06 11.49 0.45
C ASN A 143 -16.23 11.68 1.75
N LYS A 144 -16.86 11.33 2.88
CA LYS A 144 -16.29 11.45 4.24
C LYS A 144 -15.02 10.61 4.43
N ASP A 145 -14.94 9.44 3.80
CA ASP A 145 -13.80 8.54 3.96
C ASP A 145 -12.60 9.01 3.14
N ASN A 146 -12.83 9.53 1.93
CA ASN A 146 -11.77 10.19 1.15
C ASN A 146 -11.21 11.41 1.89
N LYS A 147 -12.09 12.21 2.54
CA LYS A 147 -11.68 13.37 3.34
C LYS A 147 -10.81 12.97 4.53
N LYS A 148 -11.15 11.87 5.22
CA LYS A 148 -10.33 11.32 6.32
C LYS A 148 -8.97 10.85 5.81
N LEU A 149 -8.95 10.15 4.68
CA LEU A 149 -7.71 9.67 4.05
C LEU A 149 -6.77 10.83 3.73
N VAL A 150 -7.25 11.87 3.04
CA VAL A 150 -6.39 12.99 2.66
C VAL A 150 -5.88 13.74 3.88
N LYS A 151 -6.72 13.98 4.89
CA LYS A 151 -6.25 14.54 6.16
C LYS A 151 -5.14 13.70 6.79
N LYS A 152 -5.24 12.37 6.74
CA LYS A 152 -4.23 11.44 7.26
C LYS A 152 -2.93 11.52 6.45
N ILE A 153 -2.99 11.59 5.13
CA ILE A 153 -1.81 11.76 4.26
C ILE A 153 -1.13 13.08 4.63
N PHE A 154 -1.87 14.19 4.66
CA PHE A 154 -1.31 15.51 4.99
C PHE A 154 -0.70 15.61 6.38
N SER A 155 -1.32 14.95 7.36
CA SER A 155 -0.79 14.92 8.72
C SER A 155 0.37 13.95 8.91
N THR A 156 0.66 13.09 7.92
CA THR A 156 1.75 12.12 7.99
C THR A 156 3.08 12.85 8.07
N GLN A 157 3.85 12.47 9.09
CA GLN A 157 5.18 12.99 9.33
C GLN A 157 6.22 12.12 8.63
N ILE A 158 7.07 12.78 7.85
CA ILE A 158 8.24 12.21 7.20
C ILE A 158 9.47 12.64 7.99
N LEU A 159 10.30 11.66 8.29
CA LEU A 159 11.49 11.81 9.12
C LEU A 159 12.71 11.38 8.32
N GLU A 160 13.79 12.16 8.45
CA GLU A 160 15.13 11.83 7.99
C GLU A 160 16.09 11.97 9.16
N LEU A 161 16.97 10.99 9.34
CA LEU A 161 17.99 10.96 10.39
C LEU A 161 19.36 11.13 9.75
N LYS A 162 20.17 12.06 10.22
CA LYS A 162 21.49 12.40 9.65
C LYS A 162 22.48 12.79 10.74
N ASP A 163 23.75 12.95 10.35
CA ASP A 163 24.82 13.49 11.20
C ASP A 163 25.05 12.66 12.48
N TYR A 164 25.21 11.35 12.33
CA TYR A 164 25.34 10.42 13.45
C TYR A 164 26.70 10.56 14.15
N LYS A 165 26.71 10.52 15.49
CA LYS A 165 27.92 10.44 16.32
C LYS A 165 27.65 9.55 17.53
N ILE A 166 28.65 8.75 17.91
CA ILE A 166 28.59 7.94 19.14
C ILE A 166 29.33 8.69 20.25
N ILE A 167 28.66 8.89 21.39
CA ILE A 167 29.22 9.51 22.61
C ILE A 167 28.64 8.73 23.79
N ASP A 168 29.48 8.18 24.66
CA ASP A 168 29.09 7.47 25.89
C ASP A 168 27.95 6.45 25.69
N ASP A 169 28.12 5.51 24.75
CA ASP A 169 27.13 4.48 24.35
C ASP A 169 25.78 5.01 23.81
N ASN A 170 25.72 6.30 23.51
CA ASN A 170 24.56 6.95 22.92
C ASN A 170 24.85 7.45 21.50
N ILE A 171 23.81 7.46 20.69
CA ILE A 171 23.84 7.98 19.33
C ILE A 171 23.19 9.35 19.34
N HIS A 172 23.99 10.33 18.97
CA HIS A 172 23.57 11.70 18.72
C HIS A 172 23.32 11.86 17.23
N PHE A 173 22.17 12.41 16.87
CA PHE A 173 21.83 12.62 15.46
C PHE A 173 20.92 13.83 15.25
N THR A 174 20.98 14.39 14.05
CA THR A 174 20.04 15.39 13.58
C THR A 174 18.78 14.70 13.06
N ILE A 175 17.62 15.12 13.57
CA ILE A 175 16.32 14.79 13.00
C ILE A 175 15.87 15.94 12.11
N LYS A 176 15.54 15.63 10.86
CA LYS A 176 14.68 16.46 10.02
C LYS A 176 13.30 15.84 10.00
N ASN A 177 12.30 16.57 10.46
CA ASN A 177 10.91 16.13 10.45
C ASN A 177 10.04 17.17 9.75
N LYS A 178 9.18 16.73 8.85
CA LYS A 178 8.11 17.54 8.27
C LYS A 178 6.82 16.77 8.25
N LYS A 179 5.69 17.48 8.30
CA LYS A 179 4.47 16.95 7.67
C LYS A 179 4.59 17.13 6.16
N LEU A 180 3.90 16.32 5.36
CA LEU A 180 3.98 16.45 3.90
C LEU A 180 3.67 17.87 3.40
N SER A 181 2.80 18.60 4.10
CA SER A 181 2.41 19.97 3.78
C SER A 181 3.26 21.07 4.42
N GLU A 182 4.31 20.72 5.16
CA GLU A 182 5.11 21.67 5.94
C GLU A 182 6.59 21.62 5.51
N GLU A 183 7.32 22.69 5.81
CA GLU A 183 8.78 22.69 5.69
C GLU A 183 9.44 21.80 6.75
N TYR A 184 10.67 21.36 6.46
CA TYR A 184 11.46 20.59 7.41
C TYR A 184 11.85 21.39 8.64
N LYS A 185 11.53 20.83 9.79
CA LYS A 185 12.01 21.29 11.09
C LYS A 185 13.21 20.45 11.48
N LYS A 186 14.31 21.12 11.84
CA LYS A 186 15.52 20.50 12.36
C LYS A 186 15.52 20.50 13.89
N SER A 187 16.08 19.43 14.44
CA SER A 187 16.27 19.22 15.88
C SER A 187 17.34 18.16 16.06
N THR A 188 17.94 18.08 17.25
CA THR A 188 18.83 16.98 17.59
C THR A 188 18.13 15.99 18.51
N SER A 189 18.58 14.75 18.51
CA SER A 189 18.08 13.69 19.37
C SER A 189 19.22 12.79 19.83
N ILE A 190 18.97 12.11 20.94
CA ILE A 190 19.91 11.20 21.59
C ILE A 190 19.14 9.93 21.93
N ILE A 191 19.65 8.78 21.50
CA ILE A 191 19.11 7.46 21.84
C ILE A 191 20.25 6.53 22.21
N SER A 192 20.03 5.58 23.12
CA SER A 192 21.04 4.55 23.37
C SER A 192 21.19 3.63 22.16
N ILE A 193 22.40 3.08 21.96
CA ILE A 193 22.68 2.11 20.89
C ILE A 193 21.69 0.93 20.96
N GLU A 194 21.46 0.39 22.16
CA GLU A 194 20.52 -0.71 22.38
C GLU A 194 19.08 -0.37 21.96
N SER A 195 18.66 0.89 22.11
CA SER A 195 17.30 1.32 21.76
C SER A 195 17.04 1.27 20.26
N VAL A 196 18.06 1.39 19.41
CA VAL A 196 17.88 1.41 17.94
C VAL A 196 17.22 0.13 17.46
N SER A 197 17.82 -1.02 17.80
CA SER A 197 17.29 -2.34 17.40
C SER A 197 15.91 -2.59 18.00
N LYS A 198 15.70 -2.22 19.28
CA LYS A 198 14.40 -2.38 19.94
C LYS A 198 13.30 -1.54 19.31
N ILE A 199 13.59 -0.32 18.86
CA ILE A 199 12.63 0.53 18.13
C ILE A 199 12.30 -0.10 16.77
N ILE A 200 13.30 -0.59 16.04
CA ILE A 200 13.10 -1.27 14.75
C ILE A 200 12.16 -2.47 14.94
N ASP A 201 12.45 -3.32 15.92
CA ASP A 201 11.66 -4.51 16.21
C ASP A 201 10.24 -4.16 16.68
N ALA A 202 10.11 -3.12 17.51
CA ALA A 202 8.83 -2.61 17.97
C ALA A 202 7.93 -2.14 16.80
N ILE A 203 8.50 -1.37 15.87
CA ILE A 203 7.77 -0.88 14.69
C ILE A 203 7.44 -2.01 13.72
N LYS A 204 8.36 -2.96 13.50
CA LYS A 204 8.14 -4.11 12.60
C LYS A 204 7.01 -5.00 13.11
N ASN A 205 7.06 -5.37 14.39
CA ASN A 205 6.15 -6.31 15.01
C ASN A 205 4.91 -5.66 15.61
N ASN A 206 4.81 -4.32 15.58
CA ASN A 206 3.73 -3.56 16.20
C ASN A 206 3.54 -3.93 17.69
N ILE A 207 4.65 -4.02 18.42
CA ILE A 207 4.70 -4.31 19.85
C ILE A 207 5.15 -3.07 20.61
N ASP A 208 4.53 -2.81 21.76
CA ASP A 208 4.90 -1.67 22.59
C ASP A 208 6.34 -1.85 23.11
N TYR A 209 7.13 -0.79 23.05
CA TYR A 209 8.48 -0.68 23.59
C TYR A 209 8.60 0.59 24.41
N GLU A 210 9.04 0.45 25.65
CA GLU A 210 9.39 1.55 26.52
C GLU A 210 10.72 1.18 27.17
N TYR A 211 11.74 2.01 26.97
CA TYR A 211 13.04 1.74 27.56
C TYR A 211 13.00 2.02 29.05
N ASP A 212 13.20 0.96 29.83
CA ASP A 212 13.22 0.99 31.29
C ASP A 212 14.58 1.51 31.77
N SER A 213 14.69 2.83 31.97
CA SER A 213 15.84 3.37 32.67
C SER A 213 15.58 3.28 34.17
N LYS A 214 16.11 2.25 34.83
CA LYS A 214 16.19 2.18 36.31
C LYS A 214 17.01 3.33 36.93
N LYS A 215 17.57 4.24 36.12
CA LYS A 215 18.29 5.46 36.53
C LYS A 215 17.30 6.64 36.56
N LYS A 216 16.76 6.91 37.75
CA LYS A 216 15.74 7.90 38.18
C LYS A 216 15.80 9.36 37.67
N TYR A 217 16.76 9.76 36.84
CA TYR A 217 16.96 11.18 36.51
C TYR A 217 16.53 11.61 35.10
N PHE A 218 16.18 10.68 34.21
CA PHE A 218 15.78 10.99 32.81
C PHE A 218 14.56 10.20 32.29
N GLU A 219 13.71 9.67 33.17
CA GLU A 219 12.56 8.79 32.82
C GLU A 219 11.60 9.35 31.75
N LYS A 220 11.60 10.67 31.50
CA LYS A 220 10.75 11.28 30.47
C LYS A 220 11.42 11.39 29.09
N ASN A 221 12.74 11.26 28.98
CA ASN A 221 13.51 11.60 27.78
C ASN A 221 13.99 10.36 27.00
N ILE A 222 13.13 9.35 26.93
CA ILE A 222 13.53 8.03 26.47
C ILE A 222 12.76 7.70 25.18
N PRO A 223 13.44 7.19 24.13
CA PRO A 223 12.74 6.74 22.95
C PRO A 223 11.79 5.60 23.30
N ARG A 224 10.55 5.71 22.85
CA ARG A 224 9.52 4.68 23.07
C ARG A 224 8.61 4.57 21.87
N TYR A 225 8.05 3.39 21.67
CA TYR A 225 7.04 3.13 20.66
C TYR A 225 5.81 2.54 21.35
N LYS A 226 4.66 3.21 21.24
CA LYS A 226 3.44 2.79 21.93
C LYS A 226 2.20 3.09 21.10
N LYS A 227 1.34 2.09 20.86
CA LYS A 227 0.11 2.26 20.08
C LYS A 227 0.33 3.01 18.76
N ASN A 228 1.30 2.58 17.95
CA ASN A 228 1.70 3.27 16.71
C ASN A 228 2.25 4.69 16.87
N ASN A 229 2.63 5.12 18.07
CA ASN A 229 3.29 6.40 18.26
C ASN A 229 4.75 6.18 18.59
N LEU A 230 5.65 6.70 17.76
CA LEU A 230 7.06 6.80 18.05
C LEU A 230 7.31 8.12 18.78
N TYR A 231 7.87 8.04 19.98
CA TYR A 231 8.27 9.20 20.76
C TYR A 231 9.78 9.32 20.71
N LEU A 232 10.25 10.45 20.20
CA LEU A 232 11.65 10.84 20.22
C LEU A 232 11.79 12.14 20.99
N VAL A 233 12.95 12.31 21.61
CA VAL A 233 13.31 13.56 22.27
C VAL A 233 13.89 14.51 21.23
N PHE A 234 13.29 15.69 21.11
CA PHE A 234 13.75 16.75 20.22
C PHE A 234 14.37 17.86 21.06
N TYR A 235 15.68 18.02 20.96
CA TYR A 235 16.39 19.14 21.54
C TYR A 235 16.43 20.31 20.52
N LYS A 236 15.93 21.47 20.97
CA LYS A 236 15.97 22.73 20.21
C LYS A 236 16.49 23.84 21.10
N SER A 237 17.73 24.27 20.89
CA SER A 237 18.42 25.41 21.54
C SER A 237 18.37 25.45 23.06
N PHE A 238 17.18 25.63 23.67
CA PHE A 238 16.94 25.71 25.12
C PHE A 238 15.70 24.93 25.58
N SER A 239 15.02 24.19 24.70
CA SER A 239 13.84 23.39 25.05
C SER A 239 13.97 21.94 24.60
N THR A 240 13.35 21.08 25.41
CA THR A 240 13.18 19.66 25.12
C THR A 240 11.71 19.44 24.80
N LEU A 241 11.42 18.98 23.59
CA LEU A 241 10.07 18.62 23.17
C LEU A 241 10.00 17.11 22.95
N ILE A 242 8.94 16.47 23.43
CA ILE A 242 8.61 15.10 23.07
C ILE A 242 7.32 15.18 22.28
N SER A 243 7.41 14.98 20.98
CA SER A 243 6.24 14.97 20.10
C SER A 243 6.05 13.56 19.55
N PRO A 244 4.85 12.96 19.68
CA PRO A 244 4.58 11.68 19.06
C PRO A 244 4.61 11.82 17.55
N ILE A 245 5.35 10.93 16.89
CA ILE A 245 5.23 10.67 15.47
C ILE A 245 4.27 9.49 15.31
N ILE A 246 3.11 9.75 14.73
CA ILE A 246 2.13 8.70 14.42
C ILE A 246 2.69 7.89 13.24
N ILE A 247 2.93 6.61 13.47
CA ILE A 247 3.33 5.64 12.46
C ILE A 247 2.09 5.08 11.78
N ASN A 248 2.09 5.12 10.45
CA ASN A 248 1.05 4.60 9.59
C ASN A 248 1.67 4.03 8.30
N GLU A 249 0.85 3.52 7.39
CA GLU A 249 1.28 2.91 6.13
C GLU A 249 2.17 3.83 5.26
N PHE A 250 1.98 5.16 5.34
CA PHE A 250 2.69 6.12 4.50
C PHE A 250 4.09 6.46 5.02
N ASN A 251 4.38 6.27 6.32
CA ASN A 251 5.70 6.60 6.88
C ASN A 251 6.41 5.42 7.53
N LYS A 252 5.75 4.29 7.79
CA LYS A 252 6.34 3.12 8.46
C LYS A 252 7.62 2.66 7.77
N LYS A 253 7.58 2.41 6.46
CA LYS A 253 8.75 1.95 5.67
C LYS A 253 9.88 3.00 5.67
N ILE A 254 9.55 4.28 5.56
CA ILE A 254 10.52 5.38 5.58
C ILE A 254 11.22 5.46 6.94
N ILE A 255 10.46 5.46 8.03
CA ILE A 255 10.99 5.52 9.40
C ILE A 255 11.88 4.29 9.66
N LEU A 256 11.43 3.08 9.30
CA LEU A 256 12.24 1.87 9.43
C LEU A 256 13.56 1.99 8.69
N LYS A 257 13.54 2.48 7.45
CA LYS A 257 14.75 2.69 6.64
C LYS A 257 15.72 3.67 7.31
N GLU A 258 15.22 4.76 7.91
CA GLU A 258 16.08 5.71 8.61
C GLU A 258 16.73 5.12 9.86
N PHE A 259 16.01 4.32 10.65
CA PHE A 259 16.61 3.62 11.79
C PHE A 259 17.58 2.51 11.37
N GLN A 260 17.32 1.83 10.25
CA GLN A 260 18.24 0.85 9.68
C GLN A 260 19.59 1.47 9.30
N LYS A 261 19.61 2.69 8.73
CA LYS A 261 20.86 3.42 8.46
C LYS A 261 21.68 3.67 9.72
N ILE A 262 21.01 3.97 10.85
CA ILE A 262 21.69 4.13 12.13
C ILE A 262 22.32 2.80 12.55
N LEU A 263 21.57 1.69 12.43
CA LEU A 263 22.08 0.37 12.78
C LEU A 263 23.29 -0.03 11.92
N GLU A 264 23.25 0.25 10.61
CA GLU A 264 24.38 0.06 9.71
C GLU A 264 25.61 0.87 10.14
N PHE A 265 25.41 2.14 10.54
CA PHE A 265 26.47 2.99 11.06
C PHE A 265 27.07 2.50 12.40
N ILE A 266 26.27 1.90 13.28
CA ILE A 266 26.78 1.31 14.54
C ILE A 266 27.70 0.12 14.25
N ASN A 267 27.39 -0.63 13.19
CA ASN A 267 28.08 -1.87 12.84
C ASN A 267 29.29 -1.67 11.91
N SER A 268 29.53 -0.44 11.41
CA SER A 268 30.65 -0.08 10.55
C SER A 268 31.87 0.38 11.35
#